data_AF-A0A2C9XVL6-F1
#
_entry.id   AF-A0A2C9XVL6-F1
#
_cell.length_a   1.000
_cell.length_b   1.000
_cell.length_c   1.000
_cell.angle_alpha   90.00
_cell.angle_beta   90.00
_cell.angle_gamma   90.00
#
_symmetry.space_group_name_H-M   'P 1'
#
loop_
_entity.id
_entity.type
_entity.pdbx_description
1 polymer ?
#
loop_
_entity_poly.entity_id
_entity_poly.type
_entity_poly.pdbx_seq_one_letter_code
_entity_poly.pdbx_strand_id
1 'polypeptide(L)'
;MLAALLDIDPSEVRLYNLASFVDMVESGVSDDRDLRIFEIGWNGLTVRVWAAHPLFLTDDASLLGKWAELYADIASSAAAEAIRRAQY
;
A
#
# COMPACT_ATOMS: atom_id res chain seq x y z
N MET A 1 -1.28 -15.08 17.02
CA MET A 1 -2.48 -14.60 16.27
C MET A 1 -2.46 -13.09 16.29
N LEU A 2 -2.75 -12.39 15.18
CA LEU A 2 -2.65 -10.92 15.09
C LEU A 2 -3.43 -10.18 16.19
N ALA A 3 -4.59 -10.72 16.59
CA ALA A 3 -5.38 -10.20 17.72
C ALA A 3 -4.56 -10.10 19.02
N ALA A 4 -3.80 -11.15 19.35
CA ALA A 4 -2.96 -11.19 20.54
C ALA A 4 -1.75 -10.23 20.46
N LEU A 5 -1.26 -9.93 19.25
CA LEU A 5 -0.20 -8.92 19.06
C LEU A 5 -0.72 -7.50 19.34
N LEU A 6 -2.02 -7.27 19.13
CA LEU A 6 -2.67 -5.97 19.27
C LEU A 6 -3.52 -5.85 20.55
N ASP A 7 -3.47 -6.85 21.44
CA ASP A 7 -4.30 -6.95 22.65
C ASP A 7 -5.82 -6.83 22.38
N ILE A 8 -6.26 -7.39 21.25
CA ILE A 8 -7.67 -7.42 20.84
C ILE A 8 -8.25 -8.79 21.16
N ASP A 9 -9.45 -8.81 21.76
CA ASP A 9 -10.20 -10.06 21.98
C ASP A 9 -10.45 -10.74 20.62
N PRO A 10 -10.09 -12.02 20.44
CA PRO A 10 -10.29 -12.73 19.18
C PRO A 10 -11.73 -12.70 18.65
N SER A 11 -12.72 -12.66 19.54
CA SER A 11 -14.14 -12.59 19.19
C SER A 11 -14.57 -11.22 18.63
N GLU A 12 -13.77 -10.18 18.87
CA GLU A 12 -13.98 -8.83 18.36
C GLU A 12 -13.28 -8.58 17.02
N VAL A 13 -12.39 -9.48 16.59
CA VAL A 13 -11.70 -9.34 15.31
C VAL A 13 -12.65 -9.60 14.16
N ARG A 14 -12.93 -8.55 13.38
CA ARG A 14 -13.62 -8.65 12.11
C ARG A 14 -12.68 -8.28 10.97
N LEU A 15 -12.53 -9.21 10.03
CA LEU A 15 -11.76 -9.00 8.81
C LEU A 15 -12.73 -8.67 7.67
N TYR A 16 -12.38 -7.67 6.88
CA TYR A 16 -13.16 -7.22 5.73
C TYR A 16 -12.23 -7.02 4.54
N ASN A 17 -12.78 -7.12 3.33
CA ASN A 17 -12.05 -6.88 2.07
C ASN A 17 -10.74 -7.67 1.95
N LEU A 18 -10.77 -8.93 2.37
CA LEU A 18 -9.64 -9.84 2.22
C LEU A 18 -9.49 -10.24 0.75
N ALA A 19 -8.27 -10.13 0.25
CA ALA A 19 -7.88 -10.59 -1.08
C ALA A 19 -6.62 -11.45 -0.92
N SER A 20 -6.47 -12.48 -1.74
CA SER A 20 -5.22 -13.21 -1.80
C SER A 20 -4.14 -12.36 -2.49
N PHE A 21 -2.87 -12.71 -2.30
CA PHE A 21 -1.76 -12.05 -3.00
C PHE A 21 -1.98 -12.03 -4.52
N VAL A 22 -2.45 -13.15 -5.08
CA VAL A 22 -2.74 -13.27 -6.51
C VAL A 22 -3.86 -12.32 -6.93
N ASP A 23 -4.97 -12.27 -6.18
CA ASP A 23 -6.09 -11.36 -6.47
C ASP A 23 -5.65 -9.90 -6.45
N MET A 24 -4.78 -9.51 -5.51
CA MET A 24 -4.24 -8.15 -5.43
C MET A 24 -3.35 -7.80 -6.63
N VAL A 25 -2.49 -8.73 -7.06
CA VAL A 25 -1.63 -8.51 -8.24
C VAL A 25 -2.43 -8.49 -9.55
N GLU A 26 -3.46 -9.32 -9.66
CA GLU A 26 -4.29 -9.39 -10.87
C GLU A 26 -5.26 -8.22 -11.01
N SER A 27 -5.74 -7.67 -9.89
CA SER A 27 -6.63 -6.51 -9.89
C SER A 27 -5.94 -5.15 -10.06
N GLY A 28 -4.63 -5.07 -9.78
CA GLY A 28 -3.86 -3.83 -9.90
C GLY A 28 -3.56 -3.41 -11.33
N VAL A 29 -3.27 -2.12 -11.52
CA VAL A 29 -3.09 -1.47 -12.83
C VAL A 29 -1.66 -1.00 -13.10
N SER A 30 -0.76 -1.00 -12.12
CA SER A 30 0.64 -0.60 -12.34
C SER A 30 1.37 -1.58 -13.25
N ASP A 31 2.31 -1.09 -14.04
CA ASP A 31 3.15 -1.96 -14.89
C ASP A 31 4.02 -2.90 -14.04
N ASP A 32 4.53 -2.39 -12.92
CA ASP A 32 5.26 -3.19 -11.93
C ASP A 32 4.28 -4.02 -11.10
N ARG A 33 4.34 -5.35 -11.26
CA ARG A 33 3.45 -6.30 -10.59
C ARG A 33 3.62 -6.33 -9.08
N ASP A 34 4.81 -6.05 -8.58
CA ASP A 34 5.10 -6.10 -7.15
C ASP A 34 4.61 -4.84 -6.44
N LEU A 35 4.36 -3.74 -7.18
CA LEU A 35 3.71 -2.54 -6.63
C LEU A 35 2.21 -2.70 -6.47
N ARG A 36 1.58 -3.59 -7.24
CA ARG A 36 0.11 -3.73 -7.31
C ARG A 36 -0.50 -4.09 -5.97
N ILE A 37 0.23 -4.82 -5.13
CA ILE A 37 -0.24 -5.17 -3.79
C ILE A 37 -0.42 -3.96 -2.85
N PHE A 38 0.14 -2.81 -3.21
CA PHE A 38 -0.01 -1.56 -2.45
C PHE A 38 -1.10 -0.65 -3.01
N GLU A 39 -1.79 -1.05 -4.09
CA GLU A 39 -2.88 -0.29 -4.68
C GLU A 39 -4.17 -0.51 -3.88
N ILE A 40 -4.74 0.57 -3.32
CA ILE A 40 -5.97 0.48 -2.52
C ILE A 40 -7.17 1.21 -3.16
N GLY A 41 -6.94 1.90 -4.28
CA GLY A 41 -8.02 2.55 -5.02
C GLY A 41 -7.59 3.03 -6.41
N TRP A 42 -8.52 2.90 -7.37
CA TRP A 42 -8.28 3.14 -8.79
C TRP A 42 -9.28 4.12 -9.39
N ASN A 43 -8.88 4.75 -10.49
CA ASN A 43 -9.76 5.42 -11.44
C ASN A 43 -9.28 5.09 -12.85
N GLY A 44 -9.94 4.12 -13.50
CA GLY A 44 -9.46 3.54 -14.76
C GLY A 44 -8.08 2.90 -14.57
N LEU A 45 -7.13 3.25 -15.44
CA LEU A 45 -5.74 2.77 -15.40
C LEU A 45 -4.83 3.61 -14.48
N THR A 46 -5.41 4.41 -13.58
CA THR A 46 -4.65 5.27 -12.67
C THR A 46 -4.89 4.87 -11.24
N VAL A 47 -3.82 4.57 -10.51
CA VAL A 47 -3.86 4.41 -9.06
C VAL A 47 -4.13 5.77 -8.41
N ARG A 48 -5.19 5.85 -7.61
CA ARG A 48 -5.57 7.06 -6.88
C ARG A 48 -5.14 7.02 -5.42
N VAL A 49 -5.07 5.82 -4.86
CA VAL A 49 -4.77 5.64 -3.46
C VAL A 49 -3.81 4.47 -3.29
N TRP A 50 -2.72 4.72 -2.58
CA TRP A 50 -1.72 3.73 -2.20
C TRP A 50 -1.83 3.39 -0.70
N ALA A 51 -1.40 2.20 -0.32
CA ALA A 51 -1.29 1.79 1.06
C ALA A 51 -0.25 2.65 1.81
N ALA A 52 -0.73 3.56 2.67
CA ALA A 52 0.14 4.49 3.38
C ALA A 52 0.88 3.87 4.58
N HIS A 53 0.29 2.87 5.25
CA HIS A 53 0.88 2.22 6.43
C HIS A 53 0.56 0.73 6.44
N PRO A 54 1.06 -0.06 5.46
CA PRO A 54 0.79 -1.49 5.40
C PRO A 54 1.44 -2.23 6.57
N LEU A 55 0.73 -3.21 7.11
CA LEU A 55 1.29 -4.19 8.04
C LEU A 55 1.91 -5.34 7.25
N PHE A 56 3.21 -5.59 7.45
CA PHE A 56 3.91 -6.70 6.82
C PHE A 56 3.92 -7.91 7.76
N LEU A 57 3.22 -8.97 7.37
CA LEU A 57 3.26 -10.28 8.03
C LEU A 57 3.86 -11.30 7.06
N THR A 58 5.12 -11.10 6.69
CA THR A 58 5.84 -11.89 5.69
C THR A 58 7.31 -12.01 6.06
N ASP A 59 7.95 -13.08 5.62
CA ASP A 59 9.41 -13.25 5.64
C ASP A 59 10.10 -12.71 4.37
N ASP A 60 9.31 -12.31 3.37
CA ASP A 60 9.79 -11.66 2.16
C ASP A 60 10.15 -10.19 2.41
N ALA A 61 11.45 -9.95 2.65
CA ALA A 61 11.98 -8.61 2.86
C ALA A 61 11.91 -7.70 1.61
N SER A 62 11.72 -8.27 0.42
CA SER A 62 11.65 -7.47 -0.82
C SER A 62 10.42 -6.57 -0.85
N LEU A 63 9.30 -7.01 -0.27
CA LEU A 63 8.06 -6.23 -0.21
C LEU A 63 8.20 -4.96 0.63
N LEU A 64 8.97 -5.02 1.72
CA LEU A 64 9.25 -3.84 2.54
C LEU A 64 10.10 -2.82 1.76
N GLY A 65 11.15 -3.29 1.06
CA GLY A 65 11.97 -2.44 0.21
C GLY A 65 11.14 -1.78 -0.90
N LYS A 66 10.28 -2.56 -1.55
CA LYS A 66 9.39 -2.11 -2.62
C LYS A 66 8.42 -1.03 -2.16
N TRP A 67 7.81 -1.21 -0.99
CA TRP A 67 6.96 -0.19 -0.40
C TRP A 67 7.74 1.08 -0.02
N ALA A 68 8.96 0.95 0.49
CA ALA A 68 9.81 2.09 0.85
C ALA A 68 10.19 2.92 -0.38
N GLU A 69 10.51 2.28 -1.51
CA GLU A 69 10.75 2.93 -2.80
C GLU A 69 9.52 3.72 -3.27
N LEU A 70 8.35 3.06 -3.30
CA LEU A 70 7.08 3.70 -3.65
C LEU A 70 6.81 4.94 -2.78
N TYR A 71 6.99 4.81 -1.47
CA TYR A 71 6.67 5.89 -0.55
C TYR A 71 7.67 7.07 -0.67
N ALA A 72 8.93 6.78 -0.98
CA ALA A 72 9.93 7.80 -1.30
C ALA A 72 9.54 8.58 -2.56
N ASP A 73 9.07 7.90 -3.61
CA ASP A 73 8.63 8.54 -4.86
C ASP A 73 7.38 9.41 -4.66
N ILE A 74 6.42 8.94 -3.86
CA ILE A 74 5.23 9.72 -3.48
C ILE A 74 5.65 10.98 -2.71
N ALA A 75 6.52 10.83 -1.71
CA ALA A 75 6.99 11.95 -0.91
C ALA A 75 7.77 12.97 -1.74
N SER A 76 8.64 12.50 -2.63
CA SER A 76 9.40 13.34 -3.57
C SER A 76 8.48 14.14 -4.49
N SER A 77 7.47 13.48 -5.07
CA SER A 77 6.47 14.11 -5.94
C SER A 77 5.66 15.18 -5.21
N ALA A 78 5.23 14.88 -3.98
CA ALA A 78 4.51 15.82 -3.13
C ALA A 78 5.36 17.05 -2.75
N ALA A 79 6.63 16.83 -2.41
CA ALA A 79 7.57 17.92 -2.12
C ALA A 79 7.79 18.83 -3.34
N ALA A 80 8.00 18.23 -4.52
CA ALA A 80 8.17 18.99 -5.77
C ALA A 80 6.92 19.82 -6.11
N GLU A 81 5.72 19.29 -5.88
CA GLU A 81 4.48 20.04 -6.07
C GLU A 81 4.32 21.20 -5.08
N ALA A 82 4.66 20.99 -3.81
CA ALA A 82 4.62 22.04 -2.80
C ALA A 82 5.59 23.20 -3.15
N ILE A 83 6.80 22.87 -3.61
CA ILE A 83 7.79 23.86 -4.06
C ILE A 83 7.24 24.66 -5.25
N ARG A 84 6.68 23.99 -6.27
CA ARG A 84 6.08 24.68 -7.41
C ARG A 84 5.00 25.66 -6.96
N ARG A 85 4.09 25.24 -6.08
CA ARG A 85 3.00 26.10 -5.57
C ARG A 85 3.50 27.31 -4.78
N ALA A 86 4.62 27.20 -4.08
CA ALA A 86 5.21 28.31 -3.33
C ALA A 86 5.91 29.35 -4.22
N GLN A 87 6.16 29.02 -5.50
CA GLN A 87 6.78 29.91 -6.49
C GLN A 87 5.76 30.72 -7.31
N TYR A 88 4.46 30.44 -7.14
CA TYR A 88 3.34 31.19 -7.72
C TYR A 88 2.67 32.05 -6.66
#